data_AF-A0A3N6PFF6-F1
#
_entry.id   AF-A0A3N6PFF6-F1
#
_cell.length_a   1.000
_cell.length_b   1.000
_cell.length_c   1.000
_cell.angle_alpha   90.00
_cell.angle_beta   90.00
_cell.angle_gamma   90.00
#
_symmetry.space_group_name_H-M   'P 1'
#
loop_
_entity.id
_entity.type
_entity.pdbx_description
1 polymer ?
#
loop_
_entity_poly.entity_id
_entity_poly.type
_entity_poly.pdbx_seq_one_letter_code
_entity_poly.pdbx_strand_id
1 'polypeptide(L)' 'QAAKAGLLLEYLPSYAPEMNPLEQCWRQVNEGRANKLYRTLSELKVYLTSKLPTLHSPRIYEYLC' A
#
# COMPACT_ATOMS: atom_id res chain seq x y z
N GLN A 1 5.94 -14.50 -16.23
CA GLN A 1 4.46 -14.58 -16.21
C GLN A 1 3.82 -13.18 -16.35
N ALA A 2 4.29 -12.13 -15.66
CA ALA A 2 3.79 -10.75 -15.81
C ALA A 2 3.83 -10.20 -17.24
N ALA A 3 4.96 -10.31 -17.94
CA ALA A 3 5.08 -9.84 -19.33
C ALA A 3 4.11 -10.53 -20.31
N LYS A 4 3.80 -11.82 -20.09
CA LYS A 4 2.79 -12.55 -20.90
C LYS A 4 1.37 -12.04 -20.65
N ALA A 5 1.12 -11.41 -19.51
CA ALA A 5 -0.14 -10.76 -19.17
C ALA A 5 -0.17 -9.27 -19.56
N GLY A 6 0.86 -8.78 -20.27
CA GLY A 6 0.95 -7.37 -20.67
C GLY A 6 1.34 -6.40 -19.56
N LEU A 7 1.87 -6.91 -18.43
CA LEU A 7 2.32 -6.07 -17.32
C LEU A 7 3.79 -5.67 -17.48
N LEU A 8 4.06 -4.37 -17.36
CA LEU A 8 5.39 -3.82 -17.21
C LEU A 8 5.83 -3.96 -15.74
N LEU A 9 7.08 -4.35 -15.52
CA LEU A 9 7.66 -4.41 -14.19
C LEU A 9 8.61 -3.23 -14.01
N GLU A 10 8.34 -2.42 -13.00
CA GLU A 10 9.23 -1.34 -12.60
C GLU A 10 10.20 -1.82 -11.52
N TYR A 11 11.44 -1.37 -11.62
CA TYR A 11 12.46 -1.67 -10.62
C TYR A 11 12.31 -0.72 -9.42
N LEU A 12 12.16 -1.29 -8.23
CA LEU A 12 12.21 -0.55 -6.98
C LEU A 12 13.56 -0.84 -6.30
N PRO A 13 14.40 0.17 -6.04
CA PRO A 13 15.68 -0.04 -5.40
C PRO A 13 15.54 -0.57 -3.98
N SER A 14 16.46 -1.45 -3.61
CA SER A 14 16.57 -1.96 -2.25
C SER A 14 16.85 -0.83 -1.26
N TYR A 15 16.27 -0.92 -0.07
CA TYR A 15 16.46 0.05 1.03
C TYR A 15 16.00 1.49 0.73
N ALA A 16 15.19 1.69 -0.31
CA ALA A 16 14.62 2.98 -0.68
C ALA A 16 13.07 2.96 -0.60
N PRO A 17 12.49 2.83 0.61
CA PRO A 17 11.02 2.80 0.77
C PRO A 17 10.34 4.08 0.26
N GLU A 18 11.04 5.21 0.27
CA GLU A 18 10.57 6.48 -0.29
C GLU A 18 10.33 6.42 -1.81
N MET A 19 10.94 5.46 -2.51
CA MET A 19 10.71 5.24 -3.94
C MET A 19 9.57 4.25 -4.23
N ASN A 20 9.00 3.62 -3.19
CA ASN A 20 7.86 2.73 -3.36
C ASN A 20 6.55 3.48 -3.07
N PRO A 21 5.71 3.76 -4.09
CA PRO A 21 4.46 4.51 -3.90
C PRO A 21 3.50 3.85 -2.90
N LEU A 22 3.60 2.53 -2.72
CA LEU A 22 2.76 1.80 -1.77
C LEU A 22 3.05 2.16 -0.31
N GLU A 23 4.26 2.61 0.02
CA GLU A 23 4.62 2.98 1.39
C GLU A 23 3.81 4.17 1.91
N GLN A 24 3.42 5.10 1.02
CA GLN A 24 2.53 6.20 1.37
C GLN A 24 1.11 5.70 1.72
N CYS A 25 0.60 4.68 1.03
CA CYS A 25 -0.67 4.04 1.38
C CYS A 25 -0.56 3.33 2.74
N TRP A 26 0.52 2.60 2.98
CA TRP A 26 0.74 1.90 4.25
C TRP A 26 0.85 2.84 5.43
N ARG A 27 1.49 4.00 5.26
CA ARG A 27 1.55 5.04 6.29
C ARG A 27 0.16 5.46 6.75
N GLN A 28 -0.74 5.74 5.82
CA GLN A 28 -2.13 6.14 6.12
C GLN A 28 -2.91 5.03 6.87
N VAL A 29 -2.74 3.77 6.46
CA VAL A 29 -3.36 2.62 7.15
C VAL A 29 -2.81 2.47 8.58
N ASN A 30 -1.50 2.65 8.74
CA ASN A 30 -0.79 2.52 10.01
C ASN A 30 -1.19 3.61 11.01
N GLU A 31 -1.29 4.86 10.55
CA GLU A 31 -1.78 5.98 11.36
C GLU A 31 -3.22 5.73 11.82
N GLY A 32 -4.11 5.30 10.92
CA GLY A 32 -5.51 5.03 11.25
C GLY A 32 -5.73 3.83 12.19
N ARG A 33 -4.77 2.90 12.27
CA ARG A 33 -4.85 1.69 13.12
C ARG A 33 -4.04 1.77 14.41
N ALA A 34 -3.30 2.86 14.62
CA ALA A 34 -2.46 3.00 15.81
C ALA A 34 -3.27 2.72 17.08
N ASN A 35 -2.72 1.88 17.97
CA ASN A 35 -3.33 1.48 19.24
C ASN A 35 -4.65 0.70 19.14
N LYS A 36 -4.97 0.10 17.99
CA LYS A 36 -6.12 -0.81 17.86
C LYS A 36 -5.70 -2.27 18.04
N LEU A 37 -6.40 -2.97 18.92
CA LEU A 37 -6.30 -4.42 19.07
C LEU A 37 -7.39 -5.09 18.24
N TYR A 38 -7.00 -6.07 17.43
CA TYR A 38 -7.91 -6.95 16.70
C TYR A 38 -7.78 -8.35 17.31
N ARG A 39 -8.89 -8.94 17.74
CA ARG A 39 -8.90 -10.27 18.36
C ARG A 39 -8.93 -11.39 17.33
N THR A 40 -9.42 -11.09 16.13
CA THR A 40 -9.54 -12.05 15.04
C THR A 40 -9.02 -11.47 13.73
N LEU A 41 -8.63 -12.36 12.81
CA LEU A 41 -8.26 -11.96 11.45
C LEU A 41 -9.46 -11.33 10.71
N SER A 42 -10.68 -11.77 10.99
CA SER A 42 -11.89 -11.22 10.39
C SER A 42 -12.10 -9.76 10.76
N GLU A 43 -11.87 -9.39 12.03
CA GLU A 43 -11.92 -7.99 12.47
C GLU A 43 -10.89 -7.12 11.74
N LEU A 44 -9.64 -7.60 11.62
CA LEU A 44 -8.61 -6.89 10.86
C LEU A 44 -9.01 -6.71 9.39
N LYS A 45 -9.54 -7.76 8.75
CA LYS A 45 -10.01 -7.70 7.36
C LYS A 45 -11.13 -6.69 7.18
N VAL A 46 -12.14 -6.68 8.06
CA VAL A 46 -13.23 -5.70 8.01
C VAL A 46 -12.69 -4.28 8.13
N TYR A 47 -11.77 -4.06 9.07
CA TYR A 47 -11.13 -2.75 9.21
C TYR A 47 -10.40 -2.34 7.92
N LEU A 48 -9.52 -3.19 7.39
CA LEU A 48 -8.77 -2.90 6.16
C LEU A 48 -9.70 -2.62 4.98
N THR A 49 -10.68 -3.49 4.71
CA THR A 49 -11.64 -3.31 3.61
C THR A 49 -12.45 -2.01 3.74
N SER A 50 -12.75 -1.56 4.96
CA SER A 50 -13.43 -0.26 5.16
C SER A 50 -12.51 0.95 4.98
N LYS A 51 -11.19 0.78 5.15
CA LYS A 51 -10.20 1.88 5.10
C LYS A 51 -9.51 2.03 3.77
N LEU A 52 -9.28 0.96 3.03
CA LEU A 52 -8.62 1.01 1.72
C LEU A 52 -9.32 2.00 0.75
N PRO A 53 -10.66 2.10 0.67
CA PRO A 53 -11.33 3.06 -0.20
C PRO A 53 -11.16 4.52 0.21
N THR A 54 -10.74 4.78 1.45
CA THR A 54 -10.58 6.16 1.98
C THR A 54 -9.14 6.66 1.88
N LEU A 55 -8.21 5.85 1.36
CA LEU A 55 -6.82 6.25 1.23
C LEU A 55 -6.64 7.24 0.09
N HIS A 56 -5.76 8.20 0.29
CA HIS A 56 -5.27 9.03 -0.80
C HIS A 56 -4.27 8.23 -1.64
N SER A 57 -4.60 8.05 -2.92
CA SER A 57 -3.70 7.40 -3.86
C SER A 57 -2.42 8.24 -4.06
N PRO A 58 -1.24 7.61 -4.08
CA PRO A 58 0.00 8.29 -4.40
C PRO A 58 -0.02 8.74 -5.86
N ARG A 59 0.62 9.87 -6.15
CA ARG A 59 0.79 10.33 -7.52
C ARG A 59 1.95 9.58 -8.14
N ILE A 60 1.64 8.55 -8.93
CA ILE A 60 2.64 7.60 -9.44
C ILE A 60 3.82 8.28 -10.16
N TYR A 61 3.59 9.39 -10.87
CA TYR A 61 4.64 10.14 -11.56
C TYR A 61 5.69 10.76 -10.62
N GLU A 62 5.43 10.88 -9.31
CA GLU A 62 6.42 11.31 -8.32
C GLU A 62 7.45 10.19 -8.01
N TYR A 63 7.17 8.96 -8.46
CA TYR A 63 7.96 7.75 -8.18
C TYR A 63 8.53 7.09 -9.44
N LEU A 64 8.03 7.46 -10.62
CA LEU A 64 8.54 6.99 -11.90
C LEU A 64 9.50 8.05 -12.46
N CYS A 65 10.70 7.64 -12.84
CA CYS A 65 11.68 8.48 -13.51
C CYS A 65 11.36 8.66 -15.00
#